data_AF-A0AAD9LJ70-F1
#
_entry.id   AF-A0AAD9LJ70-F1
#
_cell.length_a   1.000
_cell.length_b   1.000
_cell.length_c   1.000
_cell.angle_alpha   90.00
_cell.angle_beta   90.00
_cell.angle_gamma   90.00
#
_symmetry.space_group_name_H-M   'P 1'
#
loop_
_entity.id
_entity.type
_entity.pdbx_description
1 polymer ?
#
loop_
_entity_poly.entity_id
_entity_poly.type
_entity_poly.pdbx_seq_one_letter_code
_entity_poly.pdbx_strand_id
1 'polypeptide(L)'
;MLFIRLFRARPIISSIPKRGIDELWKGGYLDPHTPFSVKDKIATSGYPWPSFLLRRKSFEDLRILYFACLKEKNLLLGERWAAYQNGVRAPKHGRLKKVRLTMKRILGVITRREIHQQCIQAKEILKAQEEKEKHETRMFQLRELQKDLQHKIKRMGATESLTKVGWMNSLCKIESELEELELKLQPLRKETLQLRSPNWRYERKYSDLPGRITWNKDSIPALRRNLHRQFKFY
;
A
#
# COMPACT_ATOMS: atom_id res chain seq x y z
N MET A 1 -61.82 41.06 32.44
CA MET A 1 -61.07 40.53 31.28
C MET A 1 -59.63 40.27 31.72
N LEU A 2 -59.34 39.08 32.29
CA LEU A 2 -57.99 38.69 32.73
C LEU A 2 -57.53 37.49 31.90
N PHE A 3 -56.54 37.73 31.03
CA PHE A 3 -55.89 36.71 30.20
C PHE A 3 -54.94 35.86 31.05
N ILE A 4 -55.29 34.59 31.29
CA ILE A 4 -54.36 33.60 31.83
C ILE A 4 -53.57 33.01 30.67
N ARG A 5 -52.32 33.43 30.51
CA ARG A 5 -51.36 32.78 29.61
C ARG A 5 -50.93 31.46 30.24
N LEU A 6 -51.47 30.35 29.74
CA LEU A 6 -50.96 29.01 30.01
C LEU A 6 -49.57 28.88 29.37
N PHE A 7 -48.53 29.02 30.18
CA PHE A 7 -47.18 28.60 29.79
C PHE A 7 -47.17 27.08 29.66
N ARG A 8 -47.24 26.61 28.41
CA ARG A 8 -47.04 25.21 28.06
C ARG A 8 -45.56 24.88 28.31
N ALA A 9 -45.26 24.27 29.45
CA ALA A 9 -43.94 23.70 29.70
C ALA A 9 -43.65 22.69 28.58
N ARG A 10 -42.65 23.00 27.74
CA ARG A 10 -42.15 22.05 26.75
C ARG A 10 -41.48 20.92 27.52
N PRO A 11 -41.79 19.64 27.28
CA PRO A 11 -41.02 18.56 27.88
C PRO A 11 -39.59 18.70 27.38
N ILE A 12 -38.65 18.79 28.33
CA ILE A 12 -37.23 18.68 28.05
C ILE A 12 -37.03 17.25 27.57
N ILE A 13 -36.98 17.06 26.25
CA ILE A 13 -36.56 15.79 25.67
C ILE A 13 -35.06 15.70 25.94
N SER A 14 -34.70 15.21 27.13
CA SER A 14 -33.37 14.66 27.37
C SER A 14 -33.31 13.30 26.67
N SER A 15 -33.20 13.29 25.34
CA SER A 15 -32.81 12.07 24.66
C SER A 15 -31.35 11.79 25.04
N ILE A 16 -31.18 10.96 26.07
CA ILE A 16 -29.92 10.29 26.38
C ILE A 16 -29.33 9.81 25.05
N PRO A 17 -28.04 10.07 24.75
CA PRO A 17 -27.46 9.65 23.49
C PRO A 17 -27.72 8.16 23.27
N LYS A 18 -28.30 7.78 22.12
CA LYS A 18 -28.58 6.37 21.73
C LYS A 18 -27.31 5.50 21.59
N ARG A 19 -26.14 6.06 21.91
CA ARG A 19 -24.81 5.45 21.86
C ARG A 19 -24.32 5.31 23.30
N GLY A 20 -24.18 4.08 23.76
CA GLY A 20 -23.82 3.78 25.16
C GLY A 20 -23.62 2.28 25.35
N ILE A 21 -23.47 1.89 26.61
CA ILE A 21 -23.23 0.49 27.00
C ILE A 21 -24.38 -0.45 26.55
N ASP A 22 -25.59 0.10 26.40
CA ASP A 22 -26.79 -0.59 25.94
C ASP A 22 -26.64 -1.26 24.55
N GLU A 23 -25.75 -0.74 23.68
CA GLU A 23 -25.47 -1.35 22.38
C GLU A 23 -24.92 -2.79 22.50
N LEU A 24 -24.40 -3.17 23.67
CA LEU A 24 -23.82 -4.49 23.92
C LEU A 24 -24.87 -5.58 24.11
N TRP A 25 -26.11 -5.26 24.51
CA TRP A 25 -27.15 -6.28 24.76
C TRP A 25 -28.47 -5.99 24.05
N LYS A 26 -28.74 -4.76 23.62
CA LYS A 26 -30.01 -4.37 22.97
C LYS A 26 -30.31 -5.23 21.75
N GLY A 27 -31.51 -5.81 21.70
CA GLY A 27 -31.94 -6.72 20.63
C GLY A 27 -31.34 -8.13 20.69
N GLY A 28 -30.50 -8.41 21.69
CA GLY A 28 -29.99 -9.75 22.02
C GLY A 28 -30.87 -10.47 23.04
N TYR A 29 -30.45 -11.68 23.45
CA TYR A 29 -31.16 -12.49 24.43
C TYR A 29 -31.16 -11.87 25.83
N LEU A 30 -30.14 -11.07 26.15
CA LEU A 30 -29.97 -10.37 27.43
C LEU A 30 -30.83 -9.11 27.59
N ASP A 31 -31.46 -8.62 26.52
CA ASP A 31 -32.27 -7.40 26.57
C ASP A 31 -33.63 -7.66 27.25
N PRO A 32 -33.95 -7.02 28.39
CA PRO A 32 -35.21 -7.25 29.09
C PRO A 32 -36.43 -6.65 28.36
N HIS A 33 -36.23 -5.67 27.48
CA HIS A 33 -37.35 -4.95 26.84
C HIS A 33 -37.86 -5.62 25.56
N THR A 34 -37.07 -6.48 24.94
CA THR A 34 -37.46 -7.14 23.69
C THR A 34 -38.15 -8.49 23.94
N PRO A 35 -39.30 -8.77 23.30
CA PRO A 35 -39.99 -10.04 23.48
C PRO A 35 -39.23 -11.19 22.81
N PHE A 36 -39.35 -12.40 23.37
CA PHE A 36 -38.61 -13.58 22.91
C PHE A 36 -38.83 -13.92 21.43
N SER A 37 -40.06 -13.78 20.91
CA SER A 37 -40.36 -14.04 19.49
C SER A 37 -39.54 -13.14 18.55
N VAL A 38 -39.31 -11.88 18.93
CA VAL A 38 -38.51 -10.93 18.14
C VAL A 38 -37.03 -11.28 18.25
N LYS A 39 -36.55 -11.62 19.45
CA LYS A 39 -35.16 -12.07 19.67
C LYS A 39 -34.81 -13.29 18.82
N ASP A 40 -35.71 -14.28 18.78
CA ASP A 40 -35.46 -15.51 18.02
C ASP A 40 -35.42 -15.26 16.51
N LYS A 41 -36.29 -14.39 16.00
CA LYS A 41 -36.25 -13.92 14.59
C LYS A 41 -34.93 -13.22 14.27
N ILE A 42 -34.48 -12.29 15.11
CA ILE A 42 -33.20 -11.57 14.93
C ILE A 42 -32.01 -12.53 14.98
N ALA A 43 -32.08 -13.55 15.83
CA ALA A 43 -31.00 -14.51 15.99
C ALA A 43 -30.86 -15.47 14.79
N THR A 44 -31.89 -15.57 13.93
CA THR A 44 -31.82 -16.32 12.67
C THR A 44 -30.91 -15.60 11.69
N SER A 45 -29.69 -16.12 11.54
CA SER A 45 -28.63 -15.49 10.74
C SER A 45 -28.56 -16.06 9.32
N GLY A 46 -28.42 -15.17 8.33
CA GLY A 46 -28.15 -15.52 6.94
C GLY A 46 -26.73 -16.08 6.70
N TYR A 47 -26.30 -16.07 5.44
CA TYR A 47 -24.96 -16.52 5.05
C TYR A 47 -23.87 -15.47 5.35
N PRO A 48 -22.63 -15.90 5.64
CA PRO A 48 -21.50 -14.99 5.78
C PRO A 48 -21.14 -14.36 4.43
N TRP A 49 -20.84 -13.06 4.41
CA TRP A 49 -20.34 -12.31 3.26
C TRP A 49 -19.24 -13.07 2.49
N PRO A 50 -19.46 -13.40 1.21
CA PRO A 50 -18.45 -14.06 0.39
C PRO A 50 -17.40 -13.08 -0.11
N SER A 51 -16.16 -13.54 -0.25
CA SER A 51 -15.01 -12.68 -0.61
C SER A 51 -15.14 -12.02 -1.98
N PHE A 52 -15.87 -12.60 -2.92
CA PHE A 52 -16.07 -12.00 -4.25
C PHE A 52 -16.96 -10.75 -4.19
N LEU A 53 -17.99 -10.73 -3.33
CA LEU A 53 -18.82 -9.53 -3.13
C LEU A 53 -18.03 -8.44 -2.41
N LEU A 54 -17.25 -8.80 -1.39
CA LEU A 54 -16.41 -7.86 -0.64
C LEU A 54 -15.35 -7.18 -1.53
N ARG A 55 -14.83 -7.90 -2.54
CA ARG A 55 -13.88 -7.34 -3.51
C ARG A 55 -14.45 -6.21 -4.38
N ARG A 56 -15.77 -6.08 -4.50
CA ARG A 56 -16.42 -5.00 -5.26
C ARG A 56 -16.76 -3.76 -4.42
N LYS A 57 -16.55 -3.81 -3.09
CA LYS A 57 -16.92 -2.72 -2.17
C LYS A 57 -15.79 -1.71 -1.97
N SER A 58 -16.14 -0.46 -1.69
CA SER A 58 -15.17 0.58 -1.37
C SER A 58 -14.47 0.29 -0.03
N PHE A 59 -13.34 0.95 0.23
CA PHE A 59 -12.66 0.81 1.53
C PHE A 59 -13.53 1.31 2.69
N GLU A 60 -14.24 2.41 2.48
CA GLU A 60 -15.13 3.00 3.49
C GLU A 60 -16.31 2.06 3.82
N ASP A 61 -16.93 1.45 2.81
CA ASP A 61 -18.00 0.46 3.03
C ASP A 61 -17.49 -0.76 3.81
N LEU A 62 -16.28 -1.25 3.49
CA LEU A 62 -15.67 -2.37 4.20
C LEU A 62 -15.36 -2.01 5.65
N ARG A 63 -14.93 -0.77 5.92
CA ARG A 63 -14.68 -0.25 7.26
C ARG A 63 -15.98 -0.19 8.07
N ILE A 64 -17.04 0.39 7.52
CA ILE A 64 -18.36 0.44 8.17
C ILE A 64 -18.88 -0.96 8.44
N LEU A 65 -18.80 -1.87 7.46
CA LEU A 65 -19.20 -3.26 7.61
C LEU A 65 -18.39 -3.99 8.69
N TYR A 66 -17.09 -3.74 8.77
CA TYR A 66 -16.22 -4.33 9.80
C TYR A 66 -16.65 -3.88 11.19
N PHE A 67 -16.96 -2.59 11.39
CA PHE A 67 -17.46 -2.09 12.68
C PHE A 67 -18.85 -2.62 13.02
N ALA A 68 -19.75 -2.77 12.05
CA ALA A 68 -21.02 -3.45 12.26
C ALA A 68 -20.81 -4.90 12.74
N CYS A 69 -19.91 -5.64 12.10
CA CYS A 69 -19.52 -7.00 12.51
C CYS A 69 -18.85 -7.03 13.89
N LEU A 70 -18.07 -5.99 14.25
CA LEU A 70 -17.42 -5.90 15.55
C LEU A 70 -18.43 -5.70 16.68
N LYS A 71 -19.41 -4.80 16.51
CA LYS A 71 -20.49 -4.59 17.49
C LYS A 71 -21.30 -5.86 17.70
N GLU A 72 -21.67 -6.51 16.61
CA GLU A 72 -22.33 -7.79 16.59
C GLU A 72 -21.51 -8.88 17.32
N LYS A 73 -20.20 -8.98 17.04
CA LYS A 73 -19.30 -9.92 17.72
C LYS A 73 -19.26 -9.67 19.23
N ASN A 74 -19.22 -8.41 19.66
CA ASN A 74 -19.19 -8.04 21.09
C ASN A 74 -20.49 -8.45 21.79
N LEU A 75 -21.64 -8.20 21.17
CA LEU A 75 -22.95 -8.63 21.69
C LEU A 75 -23.00 -10.15 21.89
N LEU A 76 -22.62 -10.93 20.86
CA LEU A 76 -22.63 -12.39 20.93
C LEU A 76 -21.64 -12.97 21.96
N LEU A 77 -20.52 -12.28 22.20
CA LEU A 77 -19.58 -12.69 23.24
C LEU A 77 -20.16 -12.44 24.63
N GLY A 78 -20.86 -11.32 24.84
CA GLY A 78 -21.60 -11.05 26.08
C GLY A 78 -22.64 -12.12 26.36
N GLU A 79 -23.48 -12.47 25.38
CA GLU A 79 -24.47 -13.54 25.50
C GLU A 79 -23.83 -14.90 25.82
N ARG A 80 -22.74 -15.23 25.15
CA ARG A 80 -22.00 -16.48 25.39
C ARG A 80 -21.43 -16.52 26.80
N TRP A 81 -20.89 -15.41 27.29
CA TRP A 81 -20.31 -15.33 28.62
C TRP A 81 -21.39 -15.42 29.70
N ALA A 82 -22.52 -14.73 29.52
CA ALA A 82 -23.67 -14.84 30.42
C ALA A 82 -24.24 -16.27 30.46
N ALA A 83 -24.35 -16.94 29.30
CA ALA A 83 -24.76 -18.35 29.24
C ALA A 83 -23.78 -19.26 30.00
N TYR A 84 -22.47 -19.03 29.83
CA TYR A 84 -21.43 -19.76 30.55
C TYR A 84 -21.52 -19.57 32.07
N GLN A 85 -21.70 -18.34 32.56
CA GLN A 85 -21.87 -18.05 33.99
C GLN A 85 -23.10 -18.74 34.58
N ASN A 86 -24.19 -18.81 33.81
CA ASN A 86 -25.42 -19.47 34.24
C ASN A 86 -25.41 -21.00 34.04
N GLY A 87 -24.32 -21.59 33.54
CA GLY A 87 -24.27 -23.03 33.23
C GLY A 87 -25.19 -23.45 32.07
N VAL A 88 -25.66 -22.50 31.25
CA VAL A 88 -26.59 -22.74 30.15
C VAL A 88 -25.84 -22.75 28.81
N ARG A 89 -26.33 -23.52 27.84
CA ARG A 89 -25.79 -23.51 26.48
C ARG A 89 -26.06 -22.18 25.79
N ALA A 90 -25.04 -21.60 25.17
CA ALA A 90 -25.19 -20.36 24.41
C ALA A 90 -26.22 -20.49 23.27
N PRO A 91 -27.11 -19.50 23.09
CA PRO A 91 -28.09 -19.51 22.02
C PRO A 91 -27.41 -19.44 20.64
N LYS A 92 -27.95 -20.18 19.65
CA LYS A 92 -27.56 -20.20 18.22
C LYS A 92 -26.04 -20.06 17.94
N HIS A 93 -25.27 -21.06 18.37
CA HIS A 93 -23.81 -21.19 18.28
C HIS A 93 -23.13 -20.92 16.90
N GLY A 94 -23.87 -20.89 15.79
CA GLY A 94 -23.33 -20.64 14.45
C GLY A 94 -23.07 -19.17 14.11
N ARG A 95 -23.80 -18.23 14.72
CA ARG A 95 -23.79 -16.80 14.35
C ARG A 95 -22.40 -16.16 14.54
N LEU A 96 -21.76 -16.44 15.67
CA LEU A 96 -20.41 -15.94 15.97
C LEU A 96 -19.35 -16.43 14.98
N LYS A 97 -19.45 -17.69 14.53
CA LYS A 97 -18.52 -18.25 13.52
C LYS A 97 -18.66 -17.52 12.19
N LYS A 98 -19.90 -17.23 11.77
CA LYS A 98 -20.17 -16.48 10.52
C LYS A 98 -19.60 -15.07 10.58
N VAL A 99 -19.81 -14.34 11.68
CA VAL A 99 -19.27 -12.97 11.86
C VAL A 99 -17.74 -12.96 11.85
N ARG A 100 -17.09 -13.91 12.54
CA ARG A 100 -15.62 -14.03 12.49
C ARG A 100 -15.12 -14.33 11.07
N LEU A 101 -15.85 -15.16 10.32
CA LEU A 101 -15.50 -15.49 8.95
C LEU A 101 -15.60 -14.27 8.03
N THR A 102 -16.64 -13.43 8.17
CA THR A 102 -16.77 -12.19 7.40
C THR A 102 -15.66 -11.21 7.73
N MET A 103 -15.35 -11.02 9.01
CA MET A 103 -14.23 -10.18 9.45
C MET A 103 -12.89 -10.66 8.86
N LYS A 104 -12.60 -11.98 8.92
CA LYS A 104 -11.39 -12.56 8.31
C LYS A 104 -11.34 -12.32 6.80
N ARG A 105 -12.47 -12.44 6.10
CA ARG A 105 -12.56 -12.19 4.66
C ARG A 105 -12.34 -10.72 4.32
N ILE A 106 -12.89 -9.79 5.10
CA ILE A 106 -12.66 -8.35 4.92
C ILE A 106 -11.17 -8.04 5.04
N LEU A 107 -10.52 -8.51 6.11
CA LEU A 107 -9.07 -8.34 6.29
C LEU A 107 -8.29 -8.94 5.12
N GLY A 108 -8.61 -10.17 4.71
CA GLY A 108 -7.97 -10.81 3.56
C GLY A 108 -8.14 -10.04 2.24
N VAL A 109 -9.30 -9.41 2.01
CA VAL A 109 -9.52 -8.57 0.82
C VAL A 109 -8.66 -7.30 0.88
N ILE A 110 -8.60 -6.62 2.03
CA ILE A 110 -7.78 -5.42 2.21
C ILE A 110 -6.30 -5.74 2.01
N THR A 111 -5.80 -6.80 2.67
CA THR A 111 -4.41 -7.24 2.52
C THR A 111 -4.07 -7.57 1.07
N ARG A 112 -4.94 -8.28 0.34
CA ARG A 112 -4.68 -8.59 -1.08
C ARG A 112 -4.69 -7.35 -1.97
N ARG A 113 -5.54 -6.35 -1.69
CA ARG A 113 -5.53 -5.07 -2.44
C ARG A 113 -4.24 -4.31 -2.23
N GLU A 114 -3.78 -4.24 -1.00
CA GLU A 114 -2.51 -3.58 -0.65
C GLU A 114 -1.32 -4.29 -1.31
N ILE A 115 -1.25 -5.63 -1.23
CA ILE A 115 -0.22 -6.42 -1.92
C ILE A 115 -0.25 -6.15 -3.43
N HIS A 116 -1.44 -6.10 -4.03
CA HIS A 116 -1.56 -5.82 -5.45
C HIS A 116 -1.04 -4.43 -5.85
N GLN A 117 -1.38 -3.40 -5.06
CA GLN A 117 -0.89 -2.04 -5.28
C GLN A 117 0.64 -1.97 -5.12
N GLN A 118 1.19 -2.65 -4.13
CA GLN A 118 2.63 -2.75 -3.93
C GLN A 118 3.33 -3.46 -5.09
N CYS A 119 2.74 -4.52 -5.64
CA CYS A 119 3.27 -5.21 -6.82
C CYS A 119 3.25 -4.32 -8.07
N ILE A 120 2.23 -3.47 -8.25
CA ILE A 120 2.19 -2.51 -9.37
C ILE A 120 3.32 -1.49 -9.21
N GLN A 121 3.42 -0.86 -8.04
CA GLN A 121 4.48 0.12 -7.74
C GLN A 121 5.87 -0.48 -7.92
N ALA A 122 6.11 -1.70 -7.42
CA ALA A 122 7.39 -2.36 -7.57
C ALA A 122 7.76 -2.63 -9.05
N LYS A 123 6.76 -2.96 -9.90
CA LYS A 123 6.98 -3.12 -11.35
C LYS A 123 7.32 -1.79 -12.02
N GLU A 124 6.66 -0.71 -11.66
CA GLU A 124 6.95 0.63 -12.19
C GLU A 124 8.38 1.05 -11.82
N ILE A 125 8.74 0.86 -10.55
CA ILE A 125 10.08 1.18 -10.06
C ILE A 125 11.16 0.33 -10.75
N LEU A 126 10.91 -0.96 -10.98
CA LEU A 126 11.84 -1.84 -11.71
C LEU A 126 12.08 -1.33 -13.14
N LYS A 127 11.02 -0.89 -13.84
CA LYS A 127 11.16 -0.29 -15.18
C LYS A 127 11.98 0.98 -15.15
N ALA A 128 11.71 1.88 -14.19
CA ALA A 128 12.48 3.12 -14.01
C ALA A 128 13.98 2.84 -13.75
N GLN A 129 14.28 1.76 -13.00
CA GLN A 129 15.65 1.31 -12.78
C GLN A 129 16.31 0.81 -14.07
N GLU A 130 15.63 -0.01 -14.87
CA GLU A 130 16.14 -0.48 -16.17
C GLU A 130 16.42 0.69 -17.13
N GLU A 131 15.55 1.69 -17.16
CA GLU A 131 15.72 2.92 -17.96
C GLU A 131 16.91 3.74 -17.47
N LYS A 132 17.03 3.92 -16.15
CA LYS A 132 18.17 4.58 -15.52
C LYS A 132 19.48 3.91 -15.89
N GLU A 133 19.55 2.58 -15.80
CA GLU A 133 20.75 1.81 -16.14
C GLU A 133 21.13 1.97 -17.63
N LYS A 134 20.15 2.00 -18.55
CA LYS A 134 20.39 2.29 -19.97
C LYS A 134 20.97 3.68 -20.17
N HIS A 135 20.45 4.70 -19.48
CA HIS A 135 20.96 6.07 -19.58
C HIS A 135 22.33 6.22 -18.94
N GLU A 136 22.59 5.62 -17.79
CA GLU A 136 23.90 5.65 -17.11
C GLU A 136 24.99 4.95 -17.92
N THR A 137 24.66 3.82 -18.56
CA THR A 137 25.61 3.12 -19.45
C THR A 137 25.92 3.94 -20.71
N ARG A 138 24.92 4.60 -21.32
CA ARG A 138 25.14 5.51 -22.44
C ARG A 138 25.99 6.72 -22.02
N MET A 139 25.67 7.35 -20.89
CA MET A 139 26.46 8.46 -20.31
C MET A 139 27.92 8.06 -20.11
N PHE A 140 28.15 6.86 -19.58
CA PHE A 140 29.51 6.35 -19.35
C PHE A 140 30.29 6.21 -20.67
N GLN A 141 29.69 5.58 -21.69
CA GLN A 141 30.31 5.43 -23.02
C GLN A 141 30.63 6.78 -23.67
N LEU A 142 29.70 7.73 -23.58
CA LEU A 142 29.90 9.08 -24.11
C LEU A 142 31.03 9.83 -23.39
N ARG A 143 31.14 9.69 -22.07
CA ARG A 143 32.25 10.26 -21.30
C ARG A 143 33.61 9.65 -21.66
N GLU A 144 33.67 8.35 -21.94
CA GLU A 144 34.90 7.71 -22.45
C GLU A 144 35.30 8.29 -23.81
N LEU A 145 34.35 8.36 -24.75
CA LEU A 145 34.58 8.97 -26.07
C LEU A 145 34.99 10.44 -25.99
N GLN A 146 34.37 11.20 -25.08
CA GLN A 146 34.71 12.61 -24.83
C GLN A 146 36.17 12.73 -24.40
N LYS A 147 36.63 11.91 -23.44
CA LYS A 147 38.03 11.89 -22.98
C LYS A 147 38.99 11.53 -24.11
N ASP A 148 38.66 10.53 -24.92
CA ASP A 148 39.49 10.11 -26.06
C ASP A 148 39.62 11.23 -27.10
N LEU A 149 38.53 11.90 -27.44
CA LEU A 149 38.53 13.04 -28.36
C LEU A 149 39.31 14.23 -27.79
N GLN A 150 39.11 14.58 -26.52
CA GLN A 150 39.88 15.62 -25.84
C GLN A 150 41.38 15.32 -25.88
N HIS A 151 41.77 14.06 -25.62
CA HIS A 151 43.15 13.64 -25.68
C HIS A 151 43.72 13.70 -27.12
N LYS A 152 42.93 13.36 -28.15
CA LYS A 152 43.33 13.51 -29.57
C LYS A 152 43.50 14.98 -29.95
N ILE A 153 42.58 15.85 -29.56
CA ILE A 153 42.65 17.30 -29.80
C ILE A 153 43.89 17.88 -29.11
N LYS A 154 44.15 17.51 -27.86
CA LYS A 154 45.32 17.96 -27.09
C LYS A 154 46.64 17.52 -27.76
N ARG A 155 46.70 16.32 -28.34
CA ARG A 155 47.87 15.81 -29.07
C ARG A 155 48.18 16.57 -30.36
N MET A 156 47.19 17.10 -31.07
CA MET A 156 47.39 17.84 -32.33
C MET A 156 47.99 19.26 -32.14
N GLY A 157 48.02 19.77 -30.91
CA GLY A 157 48.60 21.08 -30.60
C GLY A 157 47.87 22.25 -31.28
N ALA A 158 48.60 23.33 -31.59
CA ALA A 158 48.06 24.57 -32.14
C ALA A 158 47.68 24.49 -33.63
N THR A 159 47.97 23.39 -34.33
CA THR A 159 47.65 23.25 -35.75
C THR A 159 46.14 23.22 -35.99
N GLU A 160 45.63 24.13 -36.81
CA GLU A 160 44.23 24.15 -37.23
C GLU A 160 44.09 23.28 -38.48
N SER A 161 43.42 22.15 -38.31
CA SER A 161 43.15 21.19 -39.39
C SER A 161 41.66 20.90 -39.46
N LEU A 162 41.16 20.58 -40.65
CA LEU A 162 39.77 20.20 -40.87
C LEU A 162 39.35 19.03 -39.96
N THR A 163 40.28 18.11 -39.68
CA THR A 163 40.07 16.97 -38.78
C THR A 163 39.87 17.41 -37.33
N LYS A 164 40.64 18.38 -36.84
CA LYS A 164 40.48 18.97 -35.51
C LYS A 164 39.12 19.65 -35.36
N VAL A 165 38.70 20.42 -36.37
CA VAL A 165 37.35 21.03 -36.40
C VAL A 165 36.25 19.95 -36.38
N GLY A 166 36.43 18.87 -37.13
CA GLY A 166 35.52 17.71 -37.11
C GLY A 166 35.41 17.04 -35.73
N TRP A 167 36.53 16.89 -35.01
CA TRP A 167 36.53 16.37 -33.64
C TRP A 167 35.89 17.34 -32.64
N MET A 168 36.10 18.65 -32.80
CA MET A 168 35.45 19.67 -31.96
C MET A 168 33.92 19.66 -32.13
N ASN A 169 33.44 19.58 -33.37
CA ASN A 169 32.01 19.43 -33.65
C ASN A 169 31.44 18.14 -33.06
N SER A 170 32.19 17.04 -33.10
CA SER A 170 31.78 15.77 -32.49
C SER A 170 31.73 15.87 -30.97
N LEU A 171 32.67 16.59 -30.35
CA LEU A 171 32.72 16.84 -28.91
C LEU A 171 31.51 17.67 -28.47
N CYS A 172 31.16 18.73 -29.20
CA CYS A 172 29.97 19.55 -28.93
C CYS A 172 28.68 18.72 -29.00
N LYS A 173 28.54 17.82 -29.99
CA LYS A 173 27.40 16.88 -30.06
C LYS A 173 27.33 15.93 -28.86
N ILE A 174 28.49 15.41 -28.43
CA ILE A 174 28.55 14.54 -27.24
C ILE A 174 28.14 15.32 -25.99
N GLU A 175 28.57 16.57 -25.83
CA GLU A 175 28.19 17.42 -24.71
C GLU A 175 26.68 17.67 -24.66
N SER A 176 26.05 17.99 -25.80
CA SER A 176 24.59 18.13 -25.84
C SER A 176 23.86 16.82 -25.48
N GLU A 177 24.34 15.67 -25.98
CA GLU A 177 23.76 14.36 -25.62
C GLU A 177 23.91 14.05 -24.12
N LEU A 178 25.04 14.43 -23.50
CA LEU A 178 25.26 14.26 -22.07
C LEU A 178 24.29 15.12 -21.23
N GLU A 179 24.03 16.35 -21.65
CA GLU A 179 23.06 17.24 -20.98
C GLU A 179 21.64 16.68 -21.06
N GLU A 180 21.20 16.22 -22.23
CA GLU A 180 19.89 15.59 -22.40
C GLU A 180 19.72 14.33 -21.54
N LEU A 181 20.76 13.50 -21.46
CA LEU A 181 20.75 12.29 -20.63
C LEU A 181 20.71 12.62 -19.15
N GLU A 182 21.40 13.67 -18.70
CA GLU A 182 21.35 14.11 -17.31
C GLU A 182 19.95 14.61 -16.93
N LEU A 183 19.28 15.37 -17.82
CA LEU A 183 17.88 15.78 -17.62
C LEU A 183 16.94 14.60 -17.48
N LYS A 184 17.12 13.54 -18.29
CA LYS A 184 16.34 12.29 -18.20
C LYS A 184 16.65 11.49 -16.93
N LEU A 185 17.89 11.52 -16.45
CA LEU A 185 18.33 10.78 -15.27
C LEU A 185 17.85 11.37 -13.93
N GLN A 186 17.72 12.70 -13.83
CA GLN A 186 17.29 13.37 -12.61
C GLN A 186 15.98 12.83 -12.00
N PRO A 187 14.85 12.71 -12.74
CA PRO A 187 13.61 12.15 -12.20
C PRO A 187 13.77 10.67 -11.82
N LEU A 188 14.43 9.87 -12.66
CA LEU A 188 14.66 8.44 -12.41
C LEU A 188 15.50 8.19 -11.14
N ARG A 189 16.50 9.04 -10.86
CA ARG A 189 17.27 8.98 -9.61
C ARG A 189 16.39 9.27 -8.39
N LYS A 190 15.44 10.21 -8.49
CA LYS A 190 14.49 10.53 -7.41
C LYS A 190 13.51 9.39 -7.14
N GLU A 191 12.96 8.78 -8.19
CA GLU A 191 12.05 7.64 -8.10
C GLU A 191 12.73 6.39 -7.51
N THR A 192 13.95 6.09 -7.98
CA THR A 192 14.74 4.94 -7.49
C THR A 192 15.34 5.16 -6.10
N LEU A 193 15.37 6.39 -5.57
CA LEU A 193 15.93 6.71 -4.25
C LEU A 193 15.18 6.01 -3.11
N GLN A 194 13.86 5.83 -3.27
CA GLN A 194 12.98 5.18 -2.29
C GLN A 194 13.30 3.69 -2.08
N LEU A 195 14.07 3.08 -2.99
CA LEU A 195 14.47 1.67 -2.93
C LEU A 195 15.74 1.41 -2.10
N ARG A 196 16.46 2.46 -1.67
CA ARG A 196 17.71 2.30 -0.92
C ARG A 196 17.48 1.80 0.51
N SER A 197 16.27 1.95 1.06
CA SER A 197 15.90 1.39 2.36
C SER A 197 15.12 0.08 2.18
N PRO A 198 15.56 -1.03 2.79
CA PRO A 198 14.79 -2.27 2.76
C PRO A 198 13.46 -2.03 3.48
N ASN A 199 12.36 -2.12 2.74
CA ASN A 199 11.02 -2.08 3.31
C ASN A 199 10.52 -3.51 3.47
N TRP A 200 10.19 -3.89 4.70
CA TRP A 200 9.66 -5.22 5.03
C TRP A 200 8.40 -5.58 4.21
N ARG A 201 7.68 -4.58 3.69
CA ARG A 201 6.52 -4.75 2.81
C ARG A 201 6.85 -5.46 1.48
N TYR A 202 8.08 -5.33 0.99
CA TYR A 202 8.53 -5.95 -0.25
C TYR A 202 9.32 -7.25 -0.03
N GLU A 203 9.31 -7.81 1.18
CA GLU A 203 9.94 -9.11 1.41
C GLU A 203 9.11 -10.25 0.79
N ARG A 204 9.80 -11.31 0.38
CA ARG A 204 9.27 -12.47 -0.37
C ARG A 204 8.03 -13.13 0.27
N LYS A 205 7.80 -12.95 1.58
CA LYS A 205 6.62 -13.46 2.30
C LYS A 205 5.33 -12.74 1.91
N TYR A 206 5.42 -11.51 1.40
CA TYR A 206 4.28 -10.63 1.12
C TYR A 206 4.27 -10.09 -0.32
N SER A 207 5.21 -10.52 -1.17
CA SER A 207 5.33 -10.08 -2.56
C SER A 207 5.67 -11.25 -3.48
N ASP A 208 5.14 -11.22 -4.71
CA ASP A 208 5.51 -12.17 -5.79
C ASP A 208 6.86 -11.81 -6.43
N LEU A 209 7.62 -10.89 -5.83
CA LEU A 209 8.89 -10.41 -6.34
C LEU A 209 10.01 -11.41 -5.99
N PRO A 210 10.96 -11.64 -6.91
CA PRO A 210 12.02 -12.61 -6.69
C PRO A 210 13.04 -12.07 -5.68
N GLY A 211 12.96 -12.52 -4.42
CA GLY A 211 14.06 -12.31 -3.46
C GLY A 211 13.84 -11.30 -2.36
N ARG A 212 14.79 -11.30 -1.40
CA ARG A 212 15.01 -10.13 -0.56
C ARG A 212 15.53 -9.05 -1.48
N ILE A 213 14.81 -7.95 -1.55
CA ILE A 213 15.19 -6.82 -2.38
C ILE A 213 16.41 -6.15 -1.76
N THR A 214 17.60 -6.61 -2.13
CA THR A 214 18.88 -5.94 -1.84
C THR A 214 19.36 -5.31 -3.13
N TRP A 215 18.74 -4.21 -3.53
CA TRP A 215 19.26 -3.37 -4.61
C TRP A 215 20.55 -2.72 -4.08
N ASN A 216 21.66 -3.43 -4.15
CA ASN A 216 22.96 -2.89 -3.75
C ASN A 216 23.23 -1.61 -4.55
N LYS A 217 23.63 -0.59 -3.80
CA LYS A 217 23.96 0.76 -4.28
C LYS A 217 24.86 0.68 -5.51
N ASP A 218 24.40 1.28 -6.60
CA ASP A 218 25.26 1.84 -7.65
C ASP A 218 26.06 0.82 -8.49
N SER A 219 25.45 -0.32 -8.85
CA SER A 219 26.00 -1.19 -9.91
C SER A 219 25.64 -0.64 -11.29
N ILE A 220 26.49 0.20 -11.88
CA ILE A 220 26.39 0.51 -13.31
C ILE A 220 26.72 -0.77 -14.09
N PRO A 221 25.84 -1.32 -14.94
CA PRO A 221 26.12 -2.55 -15.69
C PRO A 221 27.39 -2.49 -16.53
N ALA A 222 27.77 -1.32 -17.05
CA ALA A 222 29.02 -1.10 -17.77
C ALA A 222 30.27 -1.39 -16.92
N LEU A 223 30.21 -1.20 -15.59
CA LEU A 223 31.32 -1.49 -14.69
C LEU A 223 31.41 -2.98 -14.32
N ARG A 224 30.36 -3.81 -14.56
CA ARG A 224 30.39 -5.26 -14.25
C ARG A 224 31.44 -6.03 -15.04
N ARG A 225 31.70 -5.62 -16.29
CA ARG A 225 32.76 -6.22 -17.12
C ARG A 225 34.15 -5.94 -16.56
N ASN A 226 34.33 -4.80 -15.89
CA ASN A 226 35.61 -4.41 -15.28
C ASN A 226 35.81 -5.01 -13.89
N LEU A 227 34.72 -5.29 -13.13
CA LEU A 227 34.78 -5.94 -11.82
C LEU A 227 35.32 -7.38 -11.90
N HIS A 228 35.02 -8.14 -12.96
CA HIS A 228 35.57 -9.50 -13.14
C HIS A 228 37.05 -9.52 -13.54
N ARG A 229 37.64 -8.35 -13.86
CA ARG A 229 39.07 -8.22 -14.17
C ARG A 229 39.91 -7.81 -12.95
N GLN A 230 39.29 -7.51 -11.81
CA GLN A 230 40.03 -7.14 -10.62
C GLN A 230 40.56 -8.39 -9.89
N PHE A 231 41.89 -8.53 -9.97
CA PHE A 231 42.77 -9.37 -9.14
C PHE A 231 42.68 -10.89 -9.32
N LYS A 232 43.32 -11.40 -10.38
CA LYS A 232 44.14 -12.62 -10.21
C LYS A 232 45.47 -12.16 -9.61
N PHE A 233 45.60 -12.24 -8.28
CA PHE A 233 46.92 -12.26 -7.66
C PHE A 233 47.59 -13.57 -8.10
N TYR A 234 48.64 -13.45 -8.91
CA TYR A 234 49.66 -14.49 -9.05
C TYR A 234 50.73 -14.25 -7.99
#